data_AF-A0A946SQS7-F1
#
_entry.id   AF-A0A946SQS7-F1
#
_cell.length_a   1.000
_cell.length_b   1.000
_cell.length_c   1.000
_cell.angle_alpha   90.00
_cell.angle_beta   90.00
_cell.angle_gamma   90.00
#
_symmetry.space_group_name_H-M   'P 1'
#
loop_
_entity.id
_entity.type
_entity.pdbx_description
1 polymer ?
#
loop_
_entity_poly.entity_id
_entity_poly.type
_entity_poly.pdbx_seq_one_letter_code
_entity_poly.pdbx_strand_id
1 'polypeptide(L)'
;MRNATAVLAIGAMYMLALTNANAAPMLSDPDVEVPIASRGNVFAGAPFNDSPGSSDLSFNPQLTIGGKILVEVGTACKAIVPEENIPDDDDPIGWTLPGFDDSDWEDAEYGVGYADNDDATVMGDGQHAAIYTRTSFDVGGTGGITELEIGMDWDDGFVVWINGVEAVRESGTDIFSPATWDSWTDAGSGHSHEATGTLVFITVPVRIVGSVLAIEAEGKLVGSWGALKRRY
;
A
#
# COMPACT_ATOMS: atom_id res chain seq x y z
N MET A 1 27.93 -47.10 -8.52
CA MET A 1 27.46 -46.15 -9.55
C MET A 1 26.30 -45.37 -8.96
N ARG A 2 26.56 -44.08 -8.80
CA ARG A 2 25.79 -42.89 -8.37
C ARG A 2 24.34 -43.03 -7.89
N ASN A 3 24.16 -42.53 -6.67
CA ASN A 3 22.94 -42.15 -5.96
C ASN A 3 22.05 -41.23 -6.79
N ALA A 4 20.74 -41.48 -6.78
CA ALA A 4 19.73 -40.55 -7.26
C ALA A 4 19.35 -39.60 -6.10
N THR A 5 19.85 -38.38 -6.18
CA THR A 5 19.47 -37.27 -5.29
C THR A 5 18.08 -36.77 -5.71
N ALA A 6 17.18 -36.71 -4.75
CA ALA A 6 15.85 -36.12 -4.89
C ALA A 6 15.97 -34.65 -5.31
N VAL A 7 15.34 -34.30 -6.44
CA VAL A 7 14.96 -32.92 -6.74
C VAL A 7 13.52 -32.80 -6.27
N LEU A 8 13.34 -32.47 -5.00
CA LEU A 8 12.06 -31.97 -4.51
C LEU A 8 11.87 -30.60 -5.14
N ALA A 9 10.85 -30.49 -5.99
CA ALA A 9 10.36 -29.24 -6.50
C ALA A 9 10.01 -28.33 -5.32
N ILE A 10 10.77 -27.25 -5.15
CA ILE A 10 10.36 -26.09 -4.36
C ILE A 10 9.33 -25.38 -5.24
N GLY A 11 8.09 -25.80 -5.10
CA GLY A 11 6.95 -25.27 -5.85
C GLY A 11 5.69 -25.83 -5.20
N ALA A 12 4.83 -24.94 -4.73
CA ALA A 12 3.64 -25.21 -3.91
C ALA A 12 3.90 -25.46 -2.41
N MET A 13 4.37 -24.43 -1.71
CA MET A 13 3.98 -24.22 -0.31
C MET A 13 3.51 -22.77 -0.11
N TYR A 14 2.55 -22.35 -0.93
CA TYR A 14 1.76 -21.13 -0.74
C TYR A 14 0.34 -21.49 -1.13
N MET A 15 -0.36 -22.16 -0.24
CA MET A 15 -1.82 -22.34 -0.21
C MET A 15 -2.14 -23.09 1.08
N LEU A 16 -2.08 -22.37 2.20
CA LEU A 16 -2.68 -22.86 3.44
C LEU A 16 -3.22 -21.69 4.25
N ALA A 17 -4.34 -21.15 3.78
CA ALA A 17 -5.33 -20.47 4.61
C ALA A 17 -6.72 -20.66 3.98
N LEU A 18 -7.20 -21.90 3.96
CA LEU A 18 -8.62 -22.21 3.83
C LEU A 18 -9.11 -22.77 5.16
N THR A 19 -9.07 -21.94 6.21
CA THR A 19 -9.86 -22.11 7.43
C THR A 19 -9.98 -20.74 8.12
N ASN A 20 -11.14 -20.10 7.98
CA ASN A 20 -11.58 -18.85 8.64
C ASN A 20 -10.74 -17.59 8.38
N ALA A 21 -11.39 -16.60 7.75
CA ALA A 21 -10.97 -15.23 7.52
C ALA A 21 -10.36 -14.58 8.78
N ASN A 22 -9.04 -14.56 8.87
CA ASN A 22 -8.35 -13.61 9.74
C ASN A 22 -7.64 -12.65 8.79
N ALA A 23 -8.10 -11.41 8.79
CA ALA A 23 -7.44 -10.28 8.16
C ALA A 23 -5.93 -10.29 8.43
N ALA A 24 -5.15 -10.11 7.37
CA ALA A 24 -3.69 -10.15 7.42
C ALA A 24 -3.10 -9.37 6.24
N PRO A 25 -1.89 -8.79 6.38
CA PRO A 25 -1.16 -8.26 5.24
C PRO A 25 -0.79 -9.37 4.26
N MET A 26 -1.02 -9.15 2.98
CA MET A 26 -0.58 -10.03 1.89
C MET A 26 0.07 -9.21 0.78
N LEU A 27 1.00 -9.84 0.05
CA LEU A 27 1.54 -9.24 -1.17
C LEU A 27 0.42 -9.06 -2.20
N SER A 28 0.47 -7.98 -2.96
CA SER A 28 -0.47 -7.71 -4.06
C SER A 28 -0.40 -8.79 -5.16
N ASP A 29 0.80 -9.28 -5.43
CA ASP A 29 1.11 -10.38 -6.34
C ASP A 29 2.26 -11.22 -5.73
N PRO A 30 2.23 -12.56 -5.80
CA PRO A 30 3.31 -13.41 -5.28
C PRO A 30 4.69 -13.13 -5.88
N ASP A 31 4.74 -12.57 -7.09
CA ASP A 31 5.96 -12.22 -7.81
C ASP A 31 6.23 -10.70 -7.79
N VAL A 32 5.56 -9.93 -6.92
CA VAL A 32 5.75 -8.47 -6.83
C VAL A 32 7.17 -8.12 -6.40
N GLU A 33 7.79 -7.19 -7.15
CA GLU A 33 9.01 -6.50 -6.75
C GLU A 33 8.77 -4.99 -6.81
N VAL A 34 8.90 -4.29 -5.68
CA VAL A 34 8.69 -2.85 -5.65
C VAL A 34 9.96 -2.09 -6.06
N PRO A 35 9.84 -1.04 -6.89
CA PRO A 35 10.99 -0.28 -7.32
C PRO A 35 11.53 0.61 -6.19
N ILE A 36 12.84 0.60 -5.95
CA ILE A 36 13.50 1.46 -4.96
C ILE A 36 14.69 2.18 -5.60
N ALA A 37 14.74 3.51 -5.41
CA ALA A 37 15.88 4.36 -5.72
C ALA A 37 16.62 4.78 -4.45
N SER A 38 17.81 5.36 -4.59
CA SER A 38 18.55 5.90 -3.42
C SER A 38 17.82 7.03 -2.70
N ARG A 39 16.98 7.79 -3.42
CA ARG A 39 16.29 8.97 -2.95
C ARG A 39 14.96 9.21 -3.66
N GLY A 40 14.09 9.97 -3.03
CA GLY A 40 12.83 10.46 -3.59
C GLY A 40 11.78 9.36 -3.74
N ASN A 41 11.91 8.26 -2.99
CA ASN A 41 10.89 7.22 -3.00
C ASN A 41 9.63 7.73 -2.31
N VAL A 42 8.48 7.21 -2.70
CA VAL A 42 7.19 7.49 -2.08
C VAL A 42 6.66 6.22 -1.46
N PHE A 43 6.31 6.33 -0.18
CA PHE A 43 5.43 5.41 0.52
C PHE A 43 4.04 6.02 0.46
N ALA A 44 3.10 5.32 -0.14
CA ALA A 44 1.71 5.73 -0.27
C ALA A 44 0.83 4.67 0.37
N GLY A 45 -0.20 5.09 1.11
CA GLY A 45 -1.10 4.19 1.81
C GLY A 45 -2.52 4.71 1.82
N ALA A 46 -3.47 3.82 1.69
CA ALA A 46 -4.88 4.10 1.82
C ALA A 46 -5.51 3.09 2.79
N PRO A 47 -5.87 3.50 4.02
CA PRO A 47 -6.90 2.79 4.77
C PRO A 47 -8.24 2.92 4.07
N PHE A 48 -9.07 1.90 4.23
CA PHE A 48 -10.43 1.82 3.71
C PHE A 48 -11.37 1.40 4.83
N ASN A 49 -12.55 2.02 4.83
CA ASN A 49 -13.61 1.81 5.80
C ASN A 49 -14.50 0.64 5.38
N ASP A 50 -15.22 0.01 6.32
CA ASP A 50 -16.18 -1.05 6.00
C ASP A 50 -17.48 -0.53 5.37
N SER A 51 -17.94 0.64 5.81
CA SER A 51 -19.27 1.13 5.46
C SER A 51 -19.48 2.62 5.76
N PRO A 52 -20.42 3.29 5.06
CA PRO A 52 -20.81 4.65 5.42
C PRO A 52 -21.40 4.73 6.82
N GLY A 53 -20.82 5.59 7.66
CA GLY A 53 -21.21 5.83 9.04
C GLY A 53 -20.35 5.09 10.08
N SER A 54 -19.44 4.22 9.65
CA SER A 54 -18.38 3.69 10.52
C SER A 54 -17.43 4.81 10.96
N SER A 55 -16.85 4.68 12.16
CA SER A 55 -16.16 5.77 12.86
C SER A 55 -14.76 5.43 13.34
N ASP A 56 -14.29 4.22 13.06
CA ASP A 56 -13.16 3.53 13.69
C ASP A 56 -12.02 3.22 12.70
N LEU A 57 -11.98 3.90 11.55
CA LEU A 57 -10.89 3.75 10.59
C LEU A 57 -9.56 4.24 11.16
N SER A 58 -8.51 3.41 11.09
CA SER A 58 -7.16 3.68 11.61
C SER A 58 -6.06 3.14 10.69
N PHE A 59 -4.97 3.89 10.53
CA PHE A 59 -3.83 3.52 9.67
C PHE A 59 -2.46 3.78 10.33
N ASN A 60 -1.85 2.69 10.82
CA ASN A 60 -0.60 2.70 11.57
C ASN A 60 0.51 1.92 10.86
N PRO A 61 1.13 2.47 9.80
CA PRO A 61 2.18 1.78 9.06
C PRO A 61 3.55 1.88 9.75
N GLN A 62 4.41 0.91 9.47
CA GLN A 62 5.85 1.01 9.68
C GLN A 62 6.61 0.46 8.47
N LEU A 63 7.48 1.27 7.86
CA LEU A 63 8.42 0.84 6.82
C LEU A 63 9.83 0.73 7.39
N THR A 64 10.41 -0.45 7.27
CA THR A 64 11.79 -0.74 7.69
C THR A 64 12.62 -1.26 6.51
N ILE A 65 13.88 -0.81 6.44
CA ILE A 65 14.89 -1.36 5.53
C ILE A 65 16.17 -1.66 6.31
N GLY A 66 16.62 -2.92 6.30
CA GLY A 66 17.85 -3.31 6.97
C GLY A 66 17.87 -2.96 8.46
N GLY A 67 16.71 -3.05 9.13
CA GLY A 67 16.54 -2.69 10.55
C GLY A 67 16.43 -1.19 10.84
N LYS A 68 16.46 -0.31 9.82
CA LYS A 68 16.21 1.12 9.98
C LYS A 68 14.76 1.44 9.65
N ILE A 69 14.05 2.03 10.61
CA ILE A 69 12.71 2.59 10.41
C ILE A 69 12.84 3.86 9.57
N LEU A 70 12.04 3.94 8.51
CA LEU A 70 11.98 5.06 7.57
C LEU A 70 10.62 5.78 7.59
N VAL A 71 9.55 5.03 7.86
CA VAL A 71 8.20 5.53 8.07
C VAL A 71 7.63 4.79 9.27
N GLU A 72 6.96 5.50 10.16
CA GLU A 72 6.24 4.98 11.32
C GLU A 72 5.15 5.97 11.72
N VAL A 73 4.26 5.58 12.64
CA VAL A 73 3.33 6.51 13.32
C VAL A 73 4.10 7.74 13.83
N GLY A 74 3.57 8.94 13.59
CA GLY A 74 4.24 10.22 13.86
C GLY A 74 5.18 10.71 12.76
N THR A 75 5.44 9.91 11.71
CA THR A 75 6.19 10.39 10.54
C THR A 75 5.32 11.36 9.75
N ALA A 76 5.85 12.56 9.46
CA ALA A 76 5.16 13.55 8.64
C ALA A 76 4.78 13.01 7.26
N CYS A 77 3.54 13.27 6.85
CA CYS A 77 2.97 12.86 5.57
C CYS A 77 2.01 13.94 5.03
N LYS A 78 1.55 13.71 3.81
CA LYS A 78 0.41 14.40 3.22
C LYS A 78 -0.80 13.49 3.27
N ALA A 79 -1.97 14.05 3.57
CA ALA A 79 -3.22 13.30 3.65
C ALA A 79 -4.39 14.05 2.99
N ILE A 80 -5.35 13.31 2.44
CA ILE A 80 -6.60 13.82 1.90
C ILE A 80 -7.71 12.78 2.03
N VAL A 81 -8.94 13.23 2.24
CA VAL A 81 -10.16 12.41 2.06
C VAL A 81 -10.60 12.56 0.60
N PRO A 82 -10.44 11.54 -0.26
CA PRO A 82 -10.78 11.66 -1.67
C PRO A 82 -12.30 11.63 -1.89
N GLU A 83 -12.79 12.58 -2.69
CA GLU A 83 -14.19 12.61 -3.19
C GLU A 83 -14.33 12.07 -4.63
N GLU A 84 -13.19 11.80 -5.28
CA GLU A 84 -13.09 11.29 -6.65
C GLU A 84 -11.74 10.56 -6.83
N ASN A 85 -11.53 9.95 -8.01
CA ASN A 85 -10.22 9.39 -8.34
C ASN A 85 -9.19 10.51 -8.45
N ILE A 86 -7.99 10.30 -7.90
CA ILE A 86 -6.92 11.28 -7.94
C ILE A 86 -5.70 10.65 -8.61
N PRO A 87 -5.31 11.06 -9.82
CA PRO A 87 -6.02 11.94 -10.73
C PRO A 87 -7.31 11.31 -11.32
N ASP A 88 -8.23 12.17 -11.78
CA ASP A 88 -9.42 11.76 -12.55
C ASP A 88 -9.08 11.61 -14.05
N ASP A 89 -8.13 10.71 -14.38
CA ASP A 89 -7.64 10.52 -15.75
C ASP A 89 -7.56 9.05 -16.20
N ASP A 90 -8.45 8.20 -15.67
CA ASP A 90 -8.46 6.73 -15.80
C ASP A 90 -7.26 6.02 -15.12
N ASP A 91 -6.42 6.73 -14.35
CA ASP A 91 -5.38 6.17 -13.48
C ASP A 91 -5.67 6.45 -12.00
N PRO A 92 -6.56 5.68 -11.35
CA PRO A 92 -7.02 5.95 -9.99
C PRO A 92 -5.92 5.85 -8.92
N ILE A 93 -4.73 5.35 -9.28
CA ILE A 93 -3.57 5.21 -8.39
C ILE A 93 -2.43 6.16 -8.78
N GLY A 94 -2.62 7.08 -9.71
CA GLY A 94 -1.57 8.01 -10.15
C GLY A 94 -0.98 8.87 -9.02
N TRP A 95 -1.76 9.12 -7.96
CA TRP A 95 -1.32 9.80 -6.74
C TRP A 95 -0.17 9.11 -5.99
N THR A 96 -0.02 7.80 -6.18
CA THR A 96 1.00 6.97 -5.51
C THR A 96 2.39 7.10 -6.15
N LEU A 97 2.49 7.76 -7.31
CA LEU A 97 3.74 7.95 -8.03
C LEU A 97 4.61 9.06 -7.41
N PRO A 98 5.95 8.97 -7.51
CA PRO A 98 6.88 9.96 -6.95
C PRO A 98 6.65 11.40 -7.42
N GLY A 99 6.28 11.59 -8.69
CA GLY A 99 6.10 12.90 -9.32
C GLY A 99 4.71 13.49 -9.20
N PHE A 100 3.82 12.86 -8.42
CA PHE A 100 2.51 13.44 -8.13
C PHE A 100 2.63 14.68 -7.25
N ASP A 101 1.88 15.73 -7.60
CA ASP A 101 1.82 17.00 -6.88
C ASP A 101 0.71 16.92 -5.82
N ASP A 102 1.11 16.87 -4.56
CA ASP A 102 0.24 16.81 -3.39
C ASP A 102 0.23 18.13 -2.60
N SER A 103 0.59 19.24 -3.25
CA SER A 103 0.66 20.55 -2.58
C SER A 103 -0.68 21.02 -2.03
N ASP A 104 -1.79 20.54 -2.59
CA ASP A 104 -3.16 20.81 -2.12
C ASP A 104 -3.63 19.86 -1.01
N TRP A 105 -2.83 18.84 -0.63
CA TRP A 105 -3.15 17.92 0.46
C TRP A 105 -2.74 18.50 1.82
N GLU A 106 -3.47 18.10 2.86
CA GLU A 106 -3.21 18.55 4.22
C GLU A 106 -1.88 17.99 4.75
N ASP A 107 -1.19 18.77 5.58
CA ASP A 107 -0.06 18.26 6.36
C ASP A 107 -0.58 17.40 7.50
N ALA A 108 -0.04 16.19 7.64
CA ALA A 108 -0.45 15.20 8.62
C ALA A 108 0.77 14.43 9.18
N GLU A 109 0.52 13.56 10.14
CA GLU A 109 1.45 12.54 10.62
C GLU A 109 0.77 11.16 10.57
N TYR A 110 1.50 10.11 10.21
CA TYR A 110 1.00 8.73 10.22
C TYR A 110 0.45 8.32 11.59
N GLY A 111 -0.48 7.37 11.62
CA GLY A 111 -1.49 7.29 12.68
C GLY A 111 -2.72 8.10 12.29
N VAL A 112 -3.19 7.86 11.06
CA VAL A 112 -4.26 8.64 10.43
C VAL A 112 -5.55 7.83 10.50
N GLY A 113 -6.63 8.47 10.91
CA GLY A 113 -7.90 7.79 11.07
C GLY A 113 -9.07 8.72 11.42
N TYR A 114 -10.18 8.11 11.82
CA TYR A 114 -11.43 8.76 12.17
C TYR A 114 -11.52 9.02 13.68
N ALA A 115 -12.12 10.16 14.05
CA ALA A 115 -12.09 10.80 15.37
C ALA A 115 -12.57 9.98 16.59
N ASP A 116 -11.86 8.91 16.98
CA ASP A 116 -12.24 8.00 18.07
C ASP A 116 -11.33 8.10 19.32
N ASN A 117 -10.28 8.92 19.24
CA ASN A 117 -9.26 9.26 20.24
C ASN A 117 -8.00 8.36 20.29
N ASP A 118 -7.68 7.58 19.27
CA ASP A 118 -6.39 6.87 19.21
C ASP A 118 -5.46 7.25 18.02
N ASP A 119 -5.93 8.11 17.12
CA ASP A 119 -5.15 8.67 16.01
C ASP A 119 -4.12 9.75 16.41
N ALA A 120 -3.01 9.78 15.68
CA ALA A 120 -2.09 10.93 15.65
C ALA A 120 -2.67 12.09 14.82
N THR A 121 -3.30 11.79 13.68
CA THR A 121 -4.02 12.76 12.83
C THR A 121 -5.44 12.29 12.59
N VAL A 122 -6.40 13.04 13.12
CA VAL A 122 -7.82 12.81 12.87
C VAL A 122 -8.21 13.50 11.55
N MET A 123 -8.64 12.72 10.56
CA MET A 123 -9.09 13.21 9.25
C MET A 123 -10.25 12.36 8.75
N GLY A 124 -11.35 12.99 8.30
CA GLY A 124 -12.52 12.29 7.78
C GLY A 124 -13.79 12.55 8.58
N ASP A 125 -14.89 12.00 8.08
CA ASP A 125 -16.25 12.26 8.56
C ASP A 125 -17.06 10.98 8.78
N GLY A 126 -16.43 9.81 8.65
CA GLY A 126 -17.08 8.51 8.70
C GLY A 126 -17.97 8.21 7.49
N GLN A 127 -18.10 9.11 6.51
CA GLN A 127 -18.93 8.92 5.32
C GLN A 127 -18.13 8.49 4.10
N HIS A 128 -16.84 8.79 4.09
CA HIS A 128 -15.94 8.44 2.99
C HIS A 128 -15.32 7.06 3.19
N ALA A 129 -15.02 6.42 2.07
CA ALA A 129 -14.50 5.05 2.08
C ALA A 129 -13.02 4.99 2.41
N ALA A 130 -12.25 6.07 2.21
CA ALA A 130 -10.80 6.03 2.32
C ALA A 130 -10.21 7.34 2.84
N ILE A 131 -8.97 7.26 3.28
CA ILE A 131 -8.05 8.39 3.40
C ILE A 131 -6.83 8.06 2.54
N TYR A 132 -6.37 8.98 1.70
CA TYR A 132 -5.12 8.79 0.96
C TYR A 132 -3.98 9.48 1.69
N THR A 133 -2.88 8.77 1.89
CA THR A 133 -1.71 9.26 2.60
C THR A 133 -0.45 9.02 1.79
N ARG A 134 0.50 9.96 1.77
CA ARG A 134 1.80 9.76 1.14
C ARG A 134 2.92 10.49 1.86
N THR A 135 4.10 9.89 1.86
CA THR A 135 5.32 10.56 2.30
C THR A 135 6.50 10.17 1.41
N SER A 136 7.49 11.06 1.33
CA SER A 136 8.76 10.80 0.65
C SER A 136 9.78 10.23 1.63
N PHE A 137 10.57 9.25 1.19
CA PHE A 137 11.66 8.70 1.97
C PHE A 137 12.94 8.44 1.16
N ASP A 138 14.07 8.61 1.83
CA ASP A 138 15.41 8.38 1.29
C ASP A 138 16.06 7.17 1.97
N VAL A 139 16.59 6.24 1.16
CA VAL A 139 17.37 5.09 1.67
C VAL A 139 18.86 5.39 1.76
N GLY A 140 19.33 6.45 1.08
CA GLY A 140 20.72 6.90 1.06
C GLY A 140 21.62 6.04 0.16
N GLY A 141 21.59 4.73 0.30
CA GLY A 141 22.32 3.77 -0.53
C GLY A 141 21.52 2.49 -0.76
N THR A 142 21.56 1.96 -1.99
CA THR A 142 20.77 0.78 -2.40
C THR A 142 21.57 -0.53 -2.41
N GLY A 143 22.87 -0.47 -2.08
CA GLY A 143 23.73 -1.64 -2.06
C GLY A 143 23.28 -2.65 -1.01
N GLY A 144 22.87 -3.84 -1.45
CA GLY A 144 22.47 -4.94 -0.56
C GLY A 144 21.02 -4.88 -0.07
N ILE A 145 20.21 -3.91 -0.51
CA ILE A 145 18.77 -3.93 -0.26
C ILE A 145 18.15 -4.97 -1.21
N THR A 146 17.53 -6.00 -0.63
CA THR A 146 16.80 -7.05 -1.37
C THR A 146 15.31 -7.08 -1.03
N GLU A 147 14.93 -6.50 0.11
CA GLU A 147 13.55 -6.46 0.59
C GLU A 147 13.29 -5.22 1.48
N LEU A 148 12.01 -4.89 1.62
CA LEU A 148 11.44 -4.01 2.64
C LEU A 148 10.72 -4.87 3.68
N GLU A 149 10.61 -4.39 4.91
CA GLU A 149 9.67 -4.91 5.89
C GLU A 149 8.59 -3.85 6.12
N ILE A 150 7.33 -4.21 5.87
CA ILE A 150 6.17 -3.35 6.11
C ILE A 150 5.38 -3.95 7.27
N GLY A 151 5.32 -3.22 8.38
CA GLY A 151 4.41 -3.48 9.49
C GLY A 151 3.12 -2.70 9.30
N MET A 152 1.99 -3.32 9.66
CA MET A 152 0.70 -2.65 9.66
C MET A 152 -0.10 -3.01 10.91
N ASP A 153 -0.77 -2.00 11.46
CA ASP A 153 -1.88 -2.11 12.40
C ASP A 153 -2.98 -1.17 11.83
N TRP A 154 -4.20 -1.66 11.66
CA TRP A 154 -5.19 -0.98 10.83
C TRP A 154 -6.62 -1.32 11.22
N ASP A 155 -7.55 -0.50 10.76
CA ASP A 155 -8.99 -0.66 10.86
C ASP A 155 -9.63 0.17 9.72
N ASP A 156 -10.55 -0.32 8.90
CA ASP A 156 -10.96 -1.71 8.73
C ASP A 156 -10.02 -2.47 7.80
N GLY A 157 -9.42 -1.78 6.84
CA GLY A 157 -8.59 -2.41 5.82
C GLY A 157 -7.66 -1.45 5.13
N PHE A 158 -6.72 -1.95 4.33
CA PHE A 158 -5.72 -1.09 3.72
C PHE A 158 -5.13 -1.60 2.42
N VAL A 159 -4.54 -0.67 1.68
CA VAL A 159 -3.61 -0.93 0.57
C VAL A 159 -2.41 0.01 0.68
N VAL A 160 -1.21 -0.50 0.39
CA VAL A 160 0.06 0.24 0.40
C VAL A 160 0.76 0.11 -0.94
N TRP A 161 1.29 1.23 -1.43
CA TRP A 161 2.09 1.33 -2.64
C TRP A 161 3.48 1.88 -2.33
N ILE A 162 4.45 1.39 -3.09
CA ILE A 162 5.81 1.93 -3.12
C ILE A 162 6.07 2.41 -4.55
N ASN A 163 6.24 3.72 -4.71
CA ASN A 163 6.54 4.35 -5.99
C ASN A 163 5.58 3.93 -7.13
N GLY A 164 4.27 3.88 -6.89
CA GLY A 164 3.30 3.47 -7.91
C GLY A 164 2.99 1.98 -8.01
N VAL A 165 3.76 1.11 -7.34
CA VAL A 165 3.52 -0.34 -7.35
C VAL A 165 2.81 -0.74 -6.07
N GLU A 166 1.63 -1.34 -6.20
CA GLU A 166 0.90 -1.91 -5.08
C GLU A 166 1.76 -3.00 -4.44
N ALA A 167 2.15 -2.83 -3.18
CA ALA A 167 3.10 -3.68 -2.49
C ALA A 167 2.39 -4.70 -1.61
N VAL A 168 1.47 -4.20 -0.79
CA VAL A 168 0.79 -4.94 0.27
C VAL A 168 -0.65 -4.45 0.34
N ARG A 169 -1.55 -5.38 0.58
CA ARG A 169 -2.94 -5.09 0.96
C ARG A 169 -3.38 -6.04 2.05
N GLU A 170 -4.50 -5.74 2.66
CA GLU A 170 -5.19 -6.72 3.49
C GLU A 170 -5.80 -7.86 2.65
N SER A 171 -5.73 -9.08 3.20
CA SER A 171 -6.44 -10.25 2.67
C SER A 171 -7.89 -10.32 3.17
N GLY A 172 -8.82 -10.66 2.28
CA GLY A 172 -10.21 -10.95 2.66
C GLY A 172 -11.19 -9.79 2.48
N THR A 173 -10.72 -8.63 2.02
CA THR A 173 -11.56 -7.48 1.66
C THR A 173 -12.18 -7.63 0.27
N ASP A 174 -13.21 -6.82 0.01
CA ASP A 174 -13.81 -6.64 -1.32
C ASP A 174 -13.15 -5.53 -2.15
N ILE A 175 -12.04 -4.95 -1.67
CA ILE A 175 -11.30 -3.90 -2.38
C ILE A 175 -10.74 -4.48 -3.69
N PHE A 176 -11.04 -3.86 -4.83
CA PHE A 176 -10.50 -4.29 -6.11
C PHE A 176 -9.03 -3.86 -6.30
N SER A 177 -8.34 -4.42 -7.31
CA SER A 177 -7.04 -3.89 -7.78
C SER A 177 -7.19 -3.45 -9.24
N PRO A 178 -6.93 -2.16 -9.57
CA PRO A 178 -6.58 -1.09 -8.63
C PRO A 178 -7.75 -0.72 -7.71
N ALA A 179 -7.43 -0.22 -6.51
CA ALA A 179 -8.40 0.37 -5.61
C ALA A 179 -8.82 1.76 -6.12
N THR A 180 -10.05 2.18 -5.79
CA THR A 180 -10.63 3.50 -6.10
C THR A 180 -11.04 4.21 -4.82
N TRP A 181 -11.32 5.51 -4.90
CA TRP A 181 -11.68 6.35 -3.75
C TRP A 181 -12.93 5.88 -2.98
N ASP A 182 -13.83 5.15 -3.64
CA ASP A 182 -15.09 4.61 -3.13
C ASP A 182 -15.07 3.09 -2.93
N SER A 183 -13.88 2.50 -2.85
CA SER A 183 -13.73 1.09 -2.47
C SER A 183 -14.00 0.91 -0.97
N TRP A 184 -14.86 -0.05 -0.62
CA TRP A 184 -15.17 -0.40 0.77
C TRP A 184 -14.56 -1.77 1.10
N THR A 185 -14.16 -1.99 2.36
CA THR A 185 -13.61 -3.29 2.76
C THR A 185 -14.67 -4.39 2.75
N ASP A 186 -15.93 -4.04 3.10
CA ASP A 186 -17.10 -4.93 3.03
C ASP A 186 -18.15 -4.43 2.02
N ALA A 187 -18.21 -5.10 0.87
CA ALA A 187 -19.28 -4.95 -0.12
C ALA A 187 -20.19 -6.19 -0.16
N GLY A 188 -20.33 -6.89 0.96
CA GLY A 188 -21.14 -8.09 1.14
C GLY A 188 -20.34 -9.35 1.51
N SER A 189 -19.03 -9.24 1.74
CA SER A 189 -18.19 -10.31 2.28
C SER A 189 -18.38 -10.51 3.79
N GLY A 190 -18.86 -9.50 4.52
CA GLY A 190 -18.90 -9.47 5.97
C GLY A 190 -17.51 -9.28 6.60
N HIS A 191 -16.60 -8.63 5.88
CA HIS A 191 -15.26 -8.31 6.35
C HIS A 191 -15.31 -7.25 7.47
N SER A 192 -14.50 -7.42 8.51
CA SER A 192 -14.18 -6.38 9.48
C SER A 192 -12.82 -6.70 10.11
N HIS A 193 -12.07 -5.69 10.51
CA HIS A 193 -10.81 -5.87 11.25
C HIS A 193 -10.55 -4.66 12.12
N GLU A 194 -10.00 -4.91 13.31
CA GLU A 194 -9.83 -3.88 14.33
C GLU A 194 -8.35 -3.64 14.60
N ALA A 195 -7.97 -2.37 14.75
CA ALA A 195 -6.63 -2.02 15.19
C ALA A 195 -6.39 -2.53 16.62
N THR A 196 -5.22 -3.15 16.85
CA THR A 196 -4.89 -3.77 18.14
C THR A 196 -3.71 -3.11 18.85
N GLY A 197 -3.10 -2.10 18.23
CA GLY A 197 -1.85 -1.50 18.67
C GLY A 197 -0.63 -2.40 18.44
N THR A 198 -0.78 -3.47 17.63
CA THR A 198 0.29 -4.44 17.35
C THR A 198 0.53 -4.57 15.85
N LEU A 199 1.74 -4.21 15.41
CA LEU A 199 2.14 -4.34 14.01
C LEU A 199 2.25 -5.81 13.57
N VAL A 200 1.60 -6.13 12.45
CA VAL A 200 1.79 -7.36 11.69
C VAL A 200 2.73 -7.08 10.51
N PHE A 201 3.85 -7.80 10.44
CA PHE A 201 4.90 -7.55 9.45
C PHE A 201 4.82 -8.48 8.24
N ILE A 202 5.12 -7.93 7.08
CA ILE A 202 5.34 -8.64 5.82
C ILE A 202 6.60 -8.15 5.12
N THR A 203 7.31 -9.07 4.48
CA THR A 203 8.51 -8.79 3.68
C THR A 203 8.14 -8.60 2.22
N VAL A 204 8.59 -7.50 1.61
CA VAL A 204 8.30 -7.14 0.22
C VAL A 204 9.61 -7.13 -0.59
N PRO A 205 9.75 -7.96 -1.63
CA PRO A 205 10.92 -7.95 -2.50
C PRO A 205 11.13 -6.62 -3.21
N VAL A 206 12.39 -6.21 -3.42
CA VAL A 206 12.70 -4.96 -4.12
C VAL A 206 13.44 -5.17 -5.43
N ARG A 207 13.18 -4.26 -6.37
CA ARG A 207 13.96 -4.09 -7.60
C ARG A 207 14.62 -2.72 -7.61
N ILE A 208 15.95 -2.68 -7.53
CA ILE A 208 16.68 -1.40 -7.50
C ILE A 208 16.60 -0.68 -8.85
N VAL A 209 16.21 0.59 -8.81
CA VAL A 209 16.26 1.52 -9.96
C VAL A 209 17.32 2.59 -9.77
N GLY A 210 17.79 3.15 -10.88
CA GLY A 210 18.75 4.26 -10.83
C GLY A 210 18.15 5.57 -10.31
N SER A 211 16.85 5.82 -10.51
CA SER A 211 16.14 7.00 -10.02
C SER A 211 14.62 6.78 -10.05
N VAL A 212 13.88 7.51 -9.21
CA VAL A 212 12.41 7.50 -9.23
C VAL A 212 11.81 8.06 -10.52
N LEU A 213 12.51 8.96 -11.21
CA LEU A 213 12.08 9.47 -12.52
C LEU A 213 12.01 8.37 -13.59
N ALA A 214 12.80 7.31 -13.46
CA ALA A 214 12.72 6.16 -14.36
C ALA A 214 11.40 5.39 -14.18
N ILE A 215 10.88 5.35 -12.94
CA ILE A 215 9.62 4.70 -12.60
C ILE A 215 8.45 5.46 -13.22
N GLU A 216 8.42 6.78 -13.06
CA GLU A 216 7.40 7.63 -13.68
C GLU A 216 7.39 7.53 -15.21
N ALA A 217 8.58 7.46 -15.83
CA ALA A 217 8.69 7.30 -17.27
C ALA A 217 8.09 5.96 -17.73
N GLU A 218 8.35 4.87 -17.00
CA GLU A 218 7.74 3.56 -17.27
C GLU A 218 6.20 3.62 -17.12
N GLY A 219 5.68 4.18 -16.03
CA GLY A 219 4.24 4.35 -15.79
C GLY A 219 3.55 5.14 -16.91
N LYS A 220 4.10 6.30 -17.29
CA LYS A 220 3.55 7.14 -18.37
C LYS A 220 3.58 6.45 -19.74
N LEU A 221 4.62 5.68 -20.03
CA LEU A 221 4.69 4.91 -21.27
C LEU A 221 3.61 3.82 -21.31
N VAL A 222 3.43 3.07 -20.21
CA VAL A 222 2.40 2.02 -20.13
C VAL A 222 1.00 2.62 -20.31
N GLY A 223 0.69 3.72 -19.63
CA GLY A 223 -0.58 4.45 -19.79
C GLY A 223 -0.82 4.92 -21.23
N SER A 224 0.19 5.52 -21.86
CA SER A 224 0.10 5.99 -23.25
C SER A 224 -0.11 4.86 -24.26
N TRP A 225 0.54 3.71 -24.08
CA TRP A 225 0.37 2.55 -24.98
C TRP A 225 -0.97 1.83 -24.74
N GLY A 226 -1.42 1.74 -23.49
CA GLY A 226 -2.74 1.18 -23.14
C GLY A 226 -3.88 2.00 -23.75
N ALA A 227 -3.82 3.32 -23.65
CA ALA A 227 -4.79 4.23 -24.26
C ALA A 227 -4.79 4.15 -25.80
N LEU A 228 -3.62 3.95 -26.43
CA LEU A 228 -3.53 3.81 -27.88
C LEU A 228 -4.17 2.52 -28.40
N LYS A 229 -4.06 1.41 -27.65
CA LYS A 229 -4.69 0.13 -28.01
C LYS A 229 -6.22 0.14 -27.91
N ARG A 230 -6.81 1.02 -27.10
CA ARG A 230 -8.27 1.19 -26.98
C ARG A 230 -8.89 2.04 -28.10
N ARG A 231 -8.08 2.60 -29.01
CA ARG A 231 -8.52 3.48 -30.12
C ARG A 231 -8.50 2.82 -31.51
N TYR A 232 -8.26 1.52 -31.59
CA TYR A 232 -8.31 0.70 -32.81
C TYR A 232 -9.08 -0.60 -32.54
#